data_AF-A0A1L3J6I7-F1
#
_entry.id   AF-A0A1L3J6I7-F1
#
_cell.length_a   1.000
_cell.length_b   1.000
_cell.length_c   1.000
_cell.angle_alpha   90.00
_cell.angle_beta   90.00
_cell.angle_gamma   90.00
#
_symmetry.space_group_name_H-M   'P 1'
#
loop_
_entity.id
_entity.type
_entity.pdbx_description
1 polymer ?
#
loop_
_entity_poly.entity_id
_entity_poly.type
_entity_poly.pdbx_seq_one_letter_code
_entity_poly.pdbx_strand_id
1 'polypeptide(L)' 'MIQEHLPKDKDPNKVQEWGWTLPEFIEENMWYLLAILLLLVLFFYARYRWRVRNQRNNNN' A
#
# COMPACT_ATOMS: atom_id res chain seq x y z
N MET A 1 -30.58 6.90 -34.93
CA MET A 1 -29.96 7.82 -33.96
C MET A 1 -28.57 7.29 -33.69
N ILE A 2 -27.54 7.97 -34.19
CA ILE A 2 -26.14 7.57 -34.03
C ILE A 2 -25.64 8.29 -32.77
N GLN A 3 -25.21 7.56 -31.75
CA GLN A 3 -24.64 8.15 -30.53
C GLN A 3 -23.20 8.57 -30.83
N GLU A 4 -23.01 9.84 -31.19
CA GLU A 4 -21.77 10.41 -31.73
C GLU A 4 -20.71 10.77 -30.67
N HIS A 5 -20.90 10.36 -29.41
CA HIS A 5 -20.02 10.81 -28.32
C HIS A 5 -19.91 9.84 -27.13
N LEU A 6 -20.28 8.56 -27.29
CA LEU A 6 -19.87 7.60 -26.26
C LEU A 6 -18.37 7.35 -26.45
N PRO A 7 -17.50 7.72 -25.49
CA PRO A 7 -16.09 7.43 -25.60
C PRO A 7 -15.98 5.93 -25.85
N LYS A 8 -15.35 5.55 -26.95
CA LYS A 8 -15.09 4.15 -27.24
C LYS A 8 -14.39 3.60 -26.01
N ASP A 9 -14.95 2.54 -25.40
CA ASP A 9 -14.32 1.91 -24.25
C ASP A 9 -12.86 1.68 -24.62
N LYS A 10 -11.95 2.25 -23.82
CA LYS A 10 -10.53 2.01 -24.02
C LYS A 10 -10.34 0.51 -23.89
N ASP A 11 -9.71 -0.10 -24.89
CA ASP A 11 -9.33 -1.51 -24.81
C ASP A 11 -8.60 -1.70 -23.47
N PRO A 12 -9.07 -2.64 -22.63
CA PRO A 12 -8.49 -2.83 -21.32
C PRO A 12 -7.01 -3.20 -21.50
N ASN A 13 -6.15 -2.57 -20.72
CA ASN A 13 -4.74 -2.96 -20.72
C ASN A 13 -4.63 -4.40 -20.18
N LYS A 14 -3.56 -5.14 -20.48
CA LYS A 14 -3.41 -6.55 -20.05
C LYS A 14 -3.66 -6.76 -18.54
N VAL A 15 -3.27 -5.78 -17.72
CA VAL A 15 -3.51 -5.73 -16.28
C VAL A 15 -5.00 -5.59 -15.91
N GLN A 16 -5.79 -4.88 -16.72
CA GLN A 16 -7.22 -4.69 -16.50
C GLN A 16 -8.03 -5.93 -16.92
N GLU A 17 -7.52 -6.73 -17.84
CA GLU A 17 -8.16 -7.98 -18.27
C GLU A 17 -7.93 -9.14 -17.29
N TRP A 18 -6.72 -9.26 -16.73
CA TRP A 18 -6.30 -10.45 -15.98
C TRP A 18 -5.78 -10.17 -14.56
N GLY A 19 -5.72 -8.91 -14.15
CA GLY A 19 -5.10 -8.49 -12.89
C GLY A 19 -3.58 -8.49 -12.95
N TRP A 20 -2.95 -8.27 -11.80
CA TRP A 20 -1.49 -8.36 -11.66
C TRP A 20 -1.05 -9.78 -11.32
N THR A 21 0.05 -10.23 -11.91
CA THR A 21 0.86 -11.28 -11.31
C THR A 21 1.60 -10.74 -10.08
N LEU A 22 1.99 -11.61 -9.13
CA LEU A 22 2.72 -11.18 -7.93
C LEU A 22 3.96 -10.30 -8.19
N PRO A 23 4.85 -10.61 -9.16
CA PRO A 23 5.98 -9.73 -9.47
C PRO A 23 5.55 -8.37 -10.04
N GLU A 24 4.58 -8.34 -10.96
CA GLU A 24 4.07 -7.09 -11.55
C GLU A 24 3.43 -6.19 -10.48
N PHE A 25 2.69 -6.79 -9.54
CA PHE A 25 2.12 -6.05 -8.42
C PHE A 25 3.21 -5.37 -7.59
N ILE A 26 4.29 -6.07 -7.29
CA ILE A 26 5.39 -5.53 -6.49
C ILE A 26 6.08 -4.40 -7.24
N GLU A 27 6.44 -4.61 -8.52
CA GLU A 27 7.12 -3.61 -9.35
C GLU A 27 6.29 -2.33 -9.50
N GLU A 28 5.00 -2.44 -9.80
CA GLU A 28 4.12 -1.29 -10.00
C GLU A 28 3.82 -0.54 -8.69
N ASN A 29 3.88 -1.22 -7.54
CA ASN A 29 3.49 -0.64 -6.25
C ASN A 29 4.66 -0.42 -5.29
N MET A 30 5.91 -0.47 -5.77
CA MET A 30 7.13 -0.34 -4.94
C MET A 30 7.08 0.83 -3.95
N TRP A 31 6.61 2.00 -4.39
CA TRP A 31 6.52 3.19 -3.52
C TRP A 31 5.47 3.07 -2.41
N TYR A 32 4.31 2.47 -2.73
CA TYR A 32 3.27 2.21 -1.73
C TYR A 32 3.74 1.17 -0.71
N LEU A 33 4.42 0.12 -1.17
CA LEU A 33 5.03 -0.88 -0.30
C LEU A 33 6.07 -0.25 0.63
N LEU A 34 6.90 0.66 0.13
CA LEU A 34 7.88 1.39 0.93
C LEU A 34 7.20 2.31 1.97
N ALA A 35 6.12 2.99 1.59
CA ALA A 35 5.35 3.82 2.53
C ALA A 35 4.72 2.98 3.65
N ILE A 36 4.13 1.83 3.33
CA ILE A 36 3.58 0.89 4.32
C ILE A 36 4.70 0.41 5.26
N LEU A 37 5.86 0.04 4.71
CA LEU A 37 7.01 -0.39 5.48
C LEU A 37 7.46 0.69 6.47
N LEU A 38 7.53 1.94 6.03
CA LEU A 38 7.90 3.08 6.88
C LEU A 38 6.89 3.28 8.02
N LEU A 39 5.60 3.21 7.73
CA LEU A 39 4.54 3.32 8.75
C LEU A 39 4.65 2.20 9.79
N LEU A 40 4.91 0.96 9.35
CA LEU A 40 5.12 -0.16 10.26
C LEU A 40 6.34 0.08 11.16
N VAL A 41 7.48 0.46 10.58
CA VAL A 41 8.70 0.77 11.34
C VAL A 41 8.44 1.84 12.39
N LEU A 42 7.77 2.93 12.00
CA LEU A 42 7.44 4.03 12.92
C LEU A 42 6.52 3.55 14.06
N PHE A 43 5.48 2.78 13.72
CA PHE A 43 4.55 2.23 14.70
C PHE A 43 5.26 1.31 15.70
N PHE A 44 6.07 0.36 15.21
CA PHE A 44 6.81 -0.55 16.07
C PHE A 44 7.83 0.19 16.94
N TYR A 45 8.53 1.19 16.38
CA TYR A 45 9.47 2.02 17.13
C TYR A 45 8.77 2.78 18.27
N ALA A 46 7.65 3.45 17.97
CA ALA A 46 6.86 4.17 18.96
C ALA A 46 6.33 3.23 20.05
N ARG A 47 5.81 2.07 19.65
CA ARG A 47 5.30 1.04 20.57
C ARG A 47 6.38 0.48 21.48
N TYR A 48 7.58 0.26 20.95
CA TYR A 48 8.74 -0.18 21.71
C TYR A 48 9.17 0.88 22.73
N ARG A 49 9.32 2.14 22.31
CA ARG A 49 9.65 3.27 23.18
C ARG A 49 8.64 3.46 24.30
N TRP A 50 7.35 3.34 24.01
CA TRP A 50 6.30 3.38 25.03
C TRP A 50 6.45 2.24 26.04
N ARG A 51 6.67 1.00 25.57
CA ARG A 51 6.88 -0.17 26.46
C ARG A 51 8.03 0.06 27.43
N VAL A 52 9.18 0.52 26.94
CA VAL A 52 10.37 0.78 27.75
C VAL A 52 10.10 1.84 28.83
N ARG A 53 9.35 2.90 28.51
CA ARG A 53 8.99 3.94 29.49
C ARG A 53 8.00 3.43 30.54
N ASN A 54 7.00 2.66 30.14
CA ASN A 54 6.00 2.12 31.07
C ASN A 54 6.59 1.07 32.03
N GLN A 55 7.53 0.25 31.55
CA GLN A 55 8.23 -0.72 32.39
C GLN A 55 9.11 -0.06 33.46
N ARG A 56 9.63 1.14 33.21
CA ARG A 56 10.39 1.91 34.22
C ARG A 56 9.51 2.45 35.35
N ASN A 57 8.26 2.82 35.06
CA ASN A 57 7.34 3.33 36.07
C ASN A 57 6.73 2.23 36.95
N ASN A 58 6.64 0.99 36.45
CA ASN A 58 6.08 -0.14 37.21
C ASN A 58 7.08 -0.85 38.12
N ASN A 59 8.37 -0.51 38.05
CA ASN A 59 9.44 -1.10 38.85
C ASN A 59 9.93 -0.18 39.98
N ASN A 60 9.26 0.96 40.21
CA ASN A 60 9.43 1.84 41.38
C ASN A 60 8.21 1.69 42.28
#